data_AF-A0AA37BKR5-F1
#
_entry.id   AF-A0AA37BKR5-F1
#
_cell.length_a   1.000
_cell.length_b   1.000
_cell.length_c   1.000
_cell.angle_alpha   90.00
_cell.angle_beta   90.00
_cell.angle_gamma   90.00
#
_symmetry.space_group_name_H-M   'P 1'
#
loop_
_entity.id
_entity.type
_entity.pdbx_description
1 polymer ?
#
loop_
_entity_poly.entity_id
_entity_poly.type
_entity_poly.pdbx_seq_one_letter_code
_entity_poly.pdbx_strand_id
1 'polypeptide(L)'
;MTAPPRTALSAAGTGRTPPAVEDAGRTPSAEGAGRTPSAEGAGRTPPVEDAGTGPFSLDDPEAFGAVFDACFAEIHRYVAQRLGPDHAEDVVAETFLTAFRKRASYDPSRAGVRAWLYGIATNLVGRHRRLEVRTLRALGRHGPDADAPGHDERVAARVSAQSLRPELAAAVAGLDRRDRDVLLLVALAGLSHEEIATALGIPYGTVGSRLSRARKKLRAALGGGNPMLDPEETGRG
;
A
#
# COMPACT_ATOMS: atom_id res chain seq x y z
N MET A 1 48.27 -32.67 21.23
CA MET A 1 46.95 -32.98 20.66
C MET A 1 46.57 -31.83 19.76
N THR A 2 46.53 -32.13 18.47
CA THR A 2 46.64 -31.22 17.32
C THR A 2 45.26 -30.79 16.83
N ALA A 3 45.08 -29.50 16.55
CA ALA A 3 44.06 -29.02 15.63
C ALA A 3 44.70 -27.96 14.70
N PRO A 4 44.76 -28.17 13.38
CA PRO A 4 45.31 -27.22 12.42
C PRO A 4 44.26 -26.20 11.91
N PRO A 5 44.71 -25.10 11.27
CA PRO A 5 43.89 -23.95 10.86
C PRO A 5 43.39 -24.08 9.41
N ARG A 6 42.44 -23.24 8.97
CA ARG A 6 42.23 -22.94 7.54
C ARG A 6 41.38 -21.70 7.20
N THR A 7 42.08 -20.68 6.74
CA THR A 7 41.87 -19.93 5.48
C THR A 7 40.54 -19.20 5.23
N ALA A 8 40.56 -17.88 5.39
CA ALA A 8 39.69 -16.96 4.64
C ALA A 8 40.33 -16.68 3.27
N LEU A 9 39.63 -17.02 2.19
CA LEU A 9 40.03 -16.74 0.81
C LEU A 9 39.28 -15.49 0.31
N SER A 10 40.08 -14.57 -0.21
CA SER A 10 39.77 -13.38 -0.99
C SER A 10 38.98 -13.68 -2.27
N ALA A 11 38.08 -12.78 -2.67
CA ALA A 11 37.80 -12.50 -4.08
C ALA A 11 37.20 -11.09 -4.23
N ALA A 12 37.96 -10.23 -4.90
CA ALA A 12 37.62 -8.89 -5.35
C ALA A 12 37.40 -8.89 -6.88
N GLY A 13 36.61 -7.92 -7.36
CA GLY A 13 36.57 -7.44 -8.75
C GLY A 13 35.88 -8.38 -9.75
N THR A 14 35.21 -7.95 -10.82
CA THR A 14 35.19 -6.72 -11.60
C THR A 14 33.98 -6.87 -12.55
N GLY A 15 33.16 -5.84 -12.75
CA GLY A 15 33.25 -5.01 -13.97
C GLY A 15 32.69 -5.72 -15.22
N ARG A 16 31.43 -5.44 -15.59
CA ARG A 16 30.91 -5.75 -16.93
C ARG A 16 30.09 -4.57 -17.46
N THR A 17 30.75 -3.78 -18.31
CA THR A 17 30.18 -2.78 -19.21
C THR A 17 29.66 -3.47 -20.48
N PRO A 18 28.50 -3.11 -21.03
CA PRO A 18 28.13 -3.46 -22.40
C PRO A 18 28.52 -2.35 -23.41
N PRO A 19 28.74 -2.71 -24.69
CA PRO A 19 29.47 -1.90 -25.66
C PRO A 19 28.63 -0.85 -26.39
N ALA A 20 29.36 0.17 -26.86
CA ALA A 20 28.94 1.21 -27.79
C ALA A 20 28.52 0.66 -29.16
N VAL A 21 27.49 1.27 -29.73
CA VAL A 21 27.11 1.17 -31.13
C VAL A 21 27.46 2.50 -31.80
N GLU A 22 28.48 2.47 -32.65
CA GLU A 22 28.73 3.43 -33.72
C GLU A 22 28.54 2.68 -35.04
N ASP A 23 27.70 3.20 -35.93
CA ASP A 23 27.91 3.07 -37.37
C ASP A 23 27.32 4.28 -38.12
N ALA A 24 27.97 4.56 -39.23
CA ALA A 24 28.11 5.81 -39.93
C ALA A 24 26.94 6.20 -40.86
N GLY A 25 26.91 7.49 -41.23
CA GLY A 25 26.04 8.00 -42.29
C GLY A 25 26.25 9.50 -42.55
N ARG A 26 27.20 9.82 -43.41
CA ARG A 26 27.69 11.17 -43.78
C ARG A 26 27.00 11.70 -45.06
N THR A 27 26.27 12.82 -44.94
CA THR A 27 26.13 14.02 -45.87
C THR A 27 25.58 13.87 -47.31
N PRO A 28 25.32 14.95 -48.09
CA PRO A 28 24.64 16.26 -47.87
C PRO A 28 23.69 16.66 -49.06
N SER A 29 23.28 17.95 -49.10
CA SER A 29 22.61 18.72 -50.18
C SER A 29 21.07 18.73 -50.13
N ALA A 30 20.36 19.86 -50.32
CA ALA A 30 20.67 21.04 -51.11
C ALA A 30 20.03 22.34 -50.56
N GLU A 31 20.64 23.45 -50.98
CA GLU A 31 20.17 24.83 -50.93
C GLU A 31 18.76 25.04 -51.51
N GLY A 32 18.08 26.07 -50.98
CA GLY A 32 16.89 26.67 -51.57
C GLY A 32 16.52 27.95 -50.84
N ALA A 33 17.11 29.07 -51.25
CA ALA A 33 16.91 30.42 -50.71
C ALA A 33 15.48 30.97 -50.90
N GLY A 34 15.02 31.82 -49.98
CA GLY A 34 13.79 32.59 -50.16
C GLY A 34 13.39 33.51 -48.99
N ARG A 35 13.99 34.71 -48.95
CA ARG A 35 13.52 36.03 -48.44
C ARG A 35 12.43 36.17 -47.34
N THR A 36 12.81 36.97 -46.35
CA THR A 36 12.10 37.80 -45.32
C THR A 36 10.99 38.74 -45.82
N PRO A 37 10.31 39.59 -44.99
CA PRO A 37 9.79 39.47 -43.60
C PRO A 37 8.34 40.05 -43.41
N SER A 38 7.86 40.07 -42.16
CA SER A 38 6.76 40.89 -41.57
C SER A 38 5.30 40.48 -41.78
N ALA A 39 4.65 40.08 -40.68
CA ALA A 39 3.55 40.86 -40.06
C ALA A 39 3.12 40.25 -38.70
N GLU A 40 3.04 41.14 -37.70
CA GLU A 40 2.00 41.19 -36.65
C GLU A 40 1.77 39.99 -35.71
N GLY A 41 2.39 40.11 -34.53
CA GLY A 41 1.66 40.35 -33.28
C GLY A 41 0.21 39.87 -33.17
N ALA A 42 0.04 38.59 -32.85
CA ALA A 42 -1.10 38.12 -32.07
C ALA A 42 -0.53 37.37 -30.86
N GLY A 43 -0.85 37.88 -29.67
CA GLY A 43 -0.32 37.42 -28.40
C GLY A 43 -0.37 35.92 -28.25
N ARG A 44 0.79 35.29 -28.29
CA ARG A 44 0.99 33.94 -27.76
C ARG A 44 1.09 34.07 -26.24
N THR A 45 -0.06 34.23 -25.58
CA THR A 45 -0.16 33.79 -24.20
C THR A 45 0.14 32.29 -24.23
N PRO A 46 1.16 31.79 -23.52
CA PRO A 46 1.23 30.36 -23.30
C PRO A 46 -0.08 29.95 -22.61
N PRO A 47 -0.62 28.73 -22.85
CA PRO A 47 -1.57 28.19 -21.92
C PRO A 47 -0.82 28.16 -20.59
N VAL A 48 -1.27 28.95 -19.63
CA VAL A 48 -0.87 28.78 -18.24
C VAL A 48 -1.40 27.40 -17.91
N GLU A 49 -0.53 26.40 -18.04
CA GLU A 49 -0.76 25.09 -17.48
C GLU A 49 -1.13 25.34 -16.03
N ASP A 50 -2.36 24.97 -15.69
CA ASP A 50 -2.94 25.09 -14.38
C ASP A 50 -2.15 24.18 -13.42
N ALA A 51 -0.97 24.65 -13.01
CA ALA A 51 0.02 23.94 -12.22
C ALA A 51 -0.39 23.81 -10.74
N GLY A 52 -1.62 24.22 -10.40
CA GLY A 52 -2.09 24.32 -9.02
C GLY A 52 -3.21 23.35 -8.64
N THR A 53 -3.93 22.72 -9.57
CA THR A 53 -5.18 22.00 -9.22
C THR A 53 -4.95 20.50 -8.94
N GLY A 54 -3.83 20.18 -8.29
CA GLY A 54 -3.56 18.83 -7.78
C GLY A 54 -4.10 18.67 -6.35
N PRO A 55 -4.39 17.43 -5.89
CA PRO A 55 -4.85 17.17 -4.52
C PRO A 55 -3.85 17.59 -3.43
N PHE A 56 -2.62 17.92 -3.83
CA PHE A 56 -1.55 18.39 -2.96
C PHE A 56 -0.87 19.63 -3.53
N SER A 57 -1.65 20.56 -4.07
CA SER A 57 -1.15 21.86 -4.48
C SER A 57 -0.23 22.46 -3.42
N LEU A 58 0.93 22.95 -3.84
CA LEU A 58 1.83 23.67 -2.94
C LEU A 58 1.41 25.13 -2.76
N ASP A 59 0.63 25.65 -3.71
CA ASP A 59 0.17 27.03 -3.77
C ASP A 59 -1.21 27.21 -3.12
N ASP A 60 -1.96 26.12 -2.92
CA ASP A 60 -3.23 26.09 -2.22
C ASP A 60 -3.15 25.23 -0.93
N PRO A 61 -3.06 25.86 0.26
CA PRO A 61 -3.10 25.16 1.53
C PRO A 61 -4.41 24.40 1.79
N GLU A 62 -5.53 24.84 1.21
CA GLU A 62 -6.85 24.21 1.41
C GLU A 62 -7.00 22.91 0.61
N ALA A 63 -6.24 22.73 -0.49
CA ALA A 63 -6.22 21.49 -1.26
C ALA A 63 -5.90 20.25 -0.40
N PHE A 64 -4.99 20.40 0.57
CA PHE A 64 -4.70 19.32 1.52
C PHE A 64 -5.89 19.06 2.48
N GLY A 65 -6.62 20.10 2.87
CA GLY A 65 -7.83 19.99 3.69
C GLY A 65 -8.89 19.12 3.02
N ALA A 66 -9.14 19.32 1.72
CA ALA A 66 -10.06 18.49 0.96
C ALA A 66 -9.64 17.01 0.93
N VAL A 67 -8.33 16.73 0.82
CA VAL A 67 -7.81 15.35 0.93
C VAL A 67 -8.02 14.78 2.33
N PHE A 68 -7.76 15.57 3.36
CA PHE A 68 -7.98 15.17 4.75
C PHE A 68 -9.44 14.79 4.97
N ASP A 69 -10.38 15.66 4.63
CA ASP A 69 -11.81 15.42 4.83
C ASP A 69 -12.30 14.18 4.07
N ALA A 70 -11.83 13.99 2.83
CA ALA A 70 -12.20 12.85 2.01
C ALA A 70 -11.63 11.52 2.51
N CYS A 71 -10.42 11.50 3.10
CA CYS A 71 -9.71 10.26 3.41
C CYS A 71 -9.65 9.93 4.91
N PHE A 72 -9.88 10.89 5.81
CA PHE A 72 -9.65 10.73 7.24
C PHE A 72 -10.43 9.56 7.83
N ALA A 73 -11.73 9.48 7.56
CA ALA A 73 -12.59 8.44 8.12
C ALA A 73 -12.15 7.03 7.70
N GLU A 74 -11.71 6.85 6.46
CA GLU A 74 -11.25 5.56 5.95
C GLU A 74 -9.89 5.15 6.55
N ILE A 75 -8.93 6.08 6.58
CA ILE A 75 -7.61 5.85 7.19
C ILE A 75 -7.74 5.57 8.69
N HIS A 76 -8.59 6.33 9.39
CA HIS A 76 -8.87 6.11 10.80
C HIS A 76 -9.45 4.71 11.04
N ARG A 77 -10.49 4.33 10.30
CA ARG A 77 -11.10 3.00 10.43
C ARG A 77 -10.10 1.88 10.14
N TYR A 78 -9.23 2.05 9.16
CA TYR A 78 -8.19 1.09 8.84
C TYR A 78 -7.17 0.92 9.97
N VAL A 79 -6.69 2.03 10.54
CA VAL A 79 -5.72 2.00 11.64
C VAL A 79 -6.37 1.47 12.92
N ALA A 80 -7.58 1.90 13.26
CA ALA A 80 -8.32 1.46 14.44
C ALA A 80 -8.58 -0.06 14.43
N GLN A 81 -8.92 -0.64 13.28
CA GLN A 81 -9.08 -2.09 13.16
C GLN A 81 -7.76 -2.86 13.36
N ARG A 82 -6.61 -2.22 13.17
CA ARG A 82 -5.29 -2.85 13.32
C ARG A 82 -4.70 -2.65 14.71
N LEU A 83 -4.86 -1.47 15.29
CA LEU A 83 -4.19 -1.07 16.54
C LEU A 83 -5.14 -0.89 17.73
N GLY A 84 -6.45 -0.80 17.49
CA GLY A 84 -7.45 -0.40 18.46
C GLY A 84 -7.73 1.10 18.37
N PRO A 85 -8.90 1.57 18.88
CA PRO A 85 -9.31 2.97 18.80
C PRO A 85 -8.31 3.91 19.51
N ASP A 86 -7.85 3.54 20.71
CA ASP A 86 -6.97 4.38 21.55
C ASP A 86 -5.64 4.75 20.89
N HIS A 87 -5.15 3.93 19.96
CA HIS A 87 -3.89 4.16 19.26
C HIS A 87 -4.09 4.66 17.82
N ALA A 88 -5.33 4.73 17.35
CA ALA A 88 -5.62 5.12 15.99
C ALA A 88 -5.39 6.61 15.76
N GLU A 89 -5.83 7.45 16.71
CA GLU A 89 -5.78 8.91 16.59
C GLU A 89 -4.35 9.41 16.33
N ASP A 90 -3.39 8.98 17.15
CA ASP A 90 -1.97 9.36 17.02
C ASP A 90 -1.38 8.94 15.67
N VAL A 91 -1.64 7.70 15.26
CA VAL A 91 -1.08 7.15 14.01
C VAL A 91 -1.72 7.80 12.78
N VAL A 92 -3.00 8.15 12.85
CA VAL A 92 -3.71 8.88 11.79
C VAL A 92 -3.19 10.31 11.70
N ALA A 93 -3.03 11.00 12.82
CA ALA A 93 -2.42 12.32 12.87
C ALA A 93 -1.00 12.30 12.27
N GLU A 94 -0.15 11.34 12.66
CA GLU A 94 1.18 11.18 12.07
C GLU A 94 1.12 10.83 10.57
N THR A 95 0.11 10.08 10.12
CA THR A 95 -0.10 9.76 8.71
C THR A 95 -0.31 11.02 7.89
N PHE A 96 -1.27 11.86 8.28
CA PHE A 96 -1.57 13.10 7.56
C PHE A 96 -0.45 14.13 7.70
N LEU A 97 0.20 14.24 8.86
CA LEU A 97 1.38 15.08 9.03
C LEU A 97 2.53 14.64 8.09
N THR A 98 2.76 13.33 7.97
CA THR A 98 3.76 12.77 7.07
C THR A 98 3.40 13.03 5.62
N ALA A 99 2.13 12.85 5.25
CA ALA A 99 1.62 13.16 3.91
C ALA A 99 1.83 14.64 3.58
N PHE A 100 1.44 15.55 4.47
CA PHE A 100 1.63 16.98 4.30
C PHE A 100 3.10 17.34 4.07
N ARG A 101 4.02 16.79 4.87
CA ARG A 101 5.47 17.01 4.72
C ARG A 101 6.03 16.46 3.41
N LYS A 102 5.46 15.38 2.89
CA LYS A 102 5.91 14.69 1.67
C LYS A 102 5.13 15.08 0.41
N ARG A 103 4.17 16.00 0.52
CA ARG A 103 3.21 16.31 -0.54
C ARG A 103 3.86 16.78 -1.85
N ALA A 104 5.01 17.48 -1.76
CA ALA A 104 5.81 17.89 -2.93
C ALA A 104 6.44 16.70 -3.70
N SER A 105 6.56 15.54 -3.07
CA SER A 105 7.08 14.31 -3.69
C SER A 105 5.97 13.37 -4.19
N TYR A 106 4.71 13.76 -4.02
CA TYR A 106 3.58 12.98 -4.51
C TYR A 106 3.53 13.06 -6.03
N ASP A 107 3.42 11.89 -6.65
CA ASP A 107 3.34 11.74 -8.10
C ASP A 107 2.01 11.03 -8.45
N PRO A 108 1.01 11.77 -8.98
CA PRO A 108 -0.30 11.20 -9.28
C PRO A 108 -0.25 10.14 -10.39
N SER A 109 0.80 10.10 -11.20
CA SER A 109 0.97 9.06 -12.23
C SER A 109 1.35 7.69 -11.65
N ARG A 110 1.89 7.66 -10.42
CA ARG A 110 2.32 6.42 -9.74
C ARG A 110 1.24 5.83 -8.85
N ALA A 111 0.54 6.69 -8.11
CA ALA A 111 -0.51 6.27 -7.19
C ALA A 111 -1.58 7.34 -7.03
N GLY A 112 -2.84 6.90 -6.97
CA GLY A 112 -3.89 7.72 -6.40
C GLY A 112 -3.60 8.08 -4.93
N VAL A 113 -4.05 9.26 -4.51
CA VAL A 113 -3.83 9.82 -3.17
C VAL A 113 -4.18 8.81 -2.08
N ARG A 114 -5.32 8.12 -2.23
CA ARG A 114 -5.79 7.11 -1.29
C ARG A 114 -4.78 5.99 -1.07
N ALA A 115 -4.27 5.39 -2.15
CA ALA A 115 -3.28 4.32 -2.07
C ALA A 115 -1.97 4.81 -1.42
N TRP A 116 -1.56 6.04 -1.73
CA TRP A 116 -0.38 6.66 -1.14
C TRP A 116 -0.53 6.85 0.39
N LEU A 117 -1.67 7.35 0.85
CA LEU A 117 -1.98 7.50 2.28
C LEU A 117 -2.02 6.16 3.01
N TYR A 118 -2.63 5.12 2.43
CA TYR A 118 -2.60 3.77 3.00
C TYR A 118 -1.18 3.20 3.08
N GLY A 119 -0.31 3.52 2.13
CA GLY A 119 1.11 3.17 2.20
C GLY A 119 1.82 3.80 3.40
N ILE A 120 1.59 5.10 3.62
CA ILE A 120 2.11 5.81 4.80
C ILE A 120 1.56 5.19 6.09
N ALA A 121 0.24 5.04 6.21
CA ALA A 121 -0.41 4.46 7.39
C ALA A 121 0.10 3.04 7.69
N THR A 122 0.25 2.18 6.67
CA THR A 122 0.76 0.80 6.83
C THR A 122 2.19 0.77 7.32
N ASN A 123 3.04 1.70 6.87
CA ASN A 123 4.40 1.83 7.36
C ASN A 123 4.42 2.26 8.83
N LEU A 124 3.57 3.21 9.22
CA LEU A 124 3.44 3.67 10.61
C LEU A 124 2.91 2.55 11.51
N VAL A 125 1.82 1.87 11.15
CA VAL A 125 1.30 0.70 11.86
C VAL A 125 2.38 -0.37 12.05
N GLY A 126 3.27 -0.53 11.07
CA GLY A 126 4.41 -1.45 11.16
C GLY A 126 5.35 -1.22 12.35
N ARG A 127 5.46 0.02 12.84
CA ARG A 127 6.23 0.38 14.03
C ARG A 127 5.57 -0.13 15.32
N HIS A 128 4.26 -0.38 15.27
CA HIS A 128 3.44 -0.87 16.38
C HIS A 128 3.14 -2.37 16.29
N ARG A 129 4.01 -3.17 15.63
CA ARG A 129 3.78 -4.61 15.39
C ARG A 129 3.33 -5.42 16.62
N ARG A 130 3.94 -5.18 17.79
CA ARG A 130 3.58 -5.91 19.02
C ARG A 130 2.15 -5.60 19.46
N LEU A 131 1.78 -4.32 19.39
CA LEU A 131 0.43 -3.87 19.67
C LEU A 131 -0.56 -4.44 18.66
N GLU A 132 -0.26 -4.34 17.36
CA GLU A 132 -1.13 -4.88 16.30
C GLU A 132 -1.46 -6.37 16.53
N VAL A 133 -0.43 -7.18 16.80
CA VAL A 133 -0.62 -8.60 17.09
C VAL A 133 -1.44 -8.82 18.36
N ARG A 134 -1.24 -8.00 19.39
CA ARG A 134 -2.02 -8.08 20.64
C ARG A 134 -3.49 -7.73 20.39
N THR A 135 -3.76 -6.64 19.68
CA THR A 135 -5.12 -6.19 19.34
C THR A 135 -5.86 -7.25 18.53
N LEU A 136 -5.24 -7.77 17.47
CA LEU A 136 -5.84 -8.83 16.65
C LEU A 136 -6.12 -10.12 17.44
N ARG A 137 -5.24 -10.48 18.39
CA ARG A 137 -5.47 -11.62 19.30
C ARG A 137 -6.57 -11.35 20.33
N ALA A 138 -6.71 -10.11 20.80
CA ALA A 138 -7.76 -9.72 21.73
C ALA A 138 -9.14 -9.78 21.06
N LEU A 139 -9.27 -9.23 19.85
CA LEU A 139 -10.44 -9.42 18.98
C LEU A 139 -10.74 -10.91 18.77
N GLY A 140 -9.68 -11.71 18.65
CA GLY A 140 -9.78 -13.15 18.52
C GLY A 140 -10.27 -13.93 19.75
N ARG A 141 -10.34 -13.30 20.92
CA ARG A 141 -10.82 -13.92 22.17
C ARG A 141 -12.19 -13.40 22.59
N HIS A 142 -12.49 -12.13 22.30
CA HIS A 142 -13.67 -11.45 22.84
C HIS A 142 -14.68 -10.97 21.78
N GLY A 143 -14.34 -11.04 20.48
CA GLY A 143 -15.12 -10.37 19.44
C GLY A 143 -14.84 -8.86 19.41
N PRO A 144 -15.46 -8.11 18.47
CA PRO A 144 -15.41 -6.65 18.51
C PRO A 144 -16.09 -6.13 19.79
N ASP A 145 -15.50 -5.15 20.48
CA ASP A 145 -16.18 -4.45 21.58
C ASP A 145 -17.40 -3.72 21.02
N ALA A 146 -18.57 -3.99 21.59
CA ALA A 146 -19.85 -3.46 21.12
C ALA A 146 -20.04 -1.96 21.39
N ASP A 147 -19.15 -1.33 22.17
CA ASP A 147 -19.32 0.03 22.70
C ASP A 147 -18.54 1.12 21.93
N ALA A 148 -18.12 0.87 20.70
CA ALA A 148 -17.55 1.92 19.86
C ALA A 148 -18.66 2.93 19.44
N PRO A 149 -18.54 4.25 19.73
CA PRO A 149 -19.57 5.23 19.37
C PRO A 149 -19.67 5.37 17.85
N GLY A 150 -20.73 4.82 17.26
CA GLY A 150 -21.04 4.93 15.85
C GLY A 150 -22.11 5.99 15.61
N HIS A 151 -21.77 7.03 14.84
CA HIS A 151 -22.77 7.91 14.23
C HIS A 151 -23.48 7.12 13.12
N ASP A 152 -24.77 6.84 13.34
CA ASP A 152 -25.63 6.09 12.44
C ASP A 152 -26.01 6.92 11.21
N GLU A 153 -25.60 6.45 10.02
CA GLU A 153 -26.53 6.32 8.89
C GLU A 153 -26.00 5.30 7.87
N ARG A 154 -26.89 4.39 7.43
CA ARG A 154 -26.74 3.35 6.38
C ARG A 154 -26.30 1.96 6.84
N VAL A 155 -27.23 1.36 7.58
CA VAL A 155 -27.38 -0.04 8.03
C VAL A 155 -27.29 -1.12 6.93
N ALA A 156 -27.03 -0.80 5.65
CA ALA A 156 -26.91 -1.79 4.56
C ALA A 156 -25.47 -2.29 4.29
N ALA A 157 -24.44 -1.67 4.87
CA ALA A 157 -23.03 -2.10 4.74
C ALA A 157 -22.47 -2.74 6.03
N ARG A 158 -23.35 -3.08 6.99
CA ARG A 158 -23.01 -3.55 8.35
C ARG A 158 -22.51 -5.01 8.42
N VAL A 159 -22.17 -5.64 7.29
CA VAL A 159 -21.92 -7.09 7.20
C VAL A 159 -20.49 -7.50 6.81
N SER A 160 -19.59 -6.62 6.36
CA SER A 160 -18.36 -7.12 5.70
C SER A 160 -17.02 -6.98 6.44
N ALA A 161 -16.90 -6.22 7.54
CA ALA A 161 -15.61 -6.09 8.23
C ALA A 161 -15.66 -5.98 9.77
N GLN A 162 -16.83 -5.74 10.37
CA GLN A 162 -16.95 -5.66 11.83
C GLN A 162 -16.83 -7.00 12.55
N SER A 163 -16.85 -8.11 11.82
CA SER A 163 -16.71 -9.45 12.39
C SER A 163 -15.61 -10.21 11.66
N LEU A 164 -14.35 -9.82 11.82
CA LEU A 164 -13.32 -10.88 11.81
C LEU A 164 -13.78 -11.84 12.91
N ARG A 165 -14.34 -12.99 12.50
CA ARG A 165 -14.69 -14.06 13.45
C ARG A 165 -13.48 -14.23 14.39
N PRO A 166 -13.69 -14.43 15.69
CA PRO A 166 -12.58 -14.43 16.64
C PRO A 166 -11.39 -15.33 16.19
N GLU A 167 -11.70 -16.50 15.64
CA GLU A 167 -10.74 -17.42 15.03
C GLU A 167 -9.95 -16.81 13.84
N LEU A 168 -10.63 -16.06 12.97
CA LEU A 168 -10.00 -15.39 11.82
C LEU A 168 -9.09 -14.26 12.28
N ALA A 169 -9.49 -13.46 13.28
CA ALA A 169 -8.63 -12.41 13.84
C ALA A 169 -7.34 -12.99 14.45
N ALA A 170 -7.47 -14.09 15.19
CA ALA A 170 -6.33 -14.81 15.73
C ALA A 170 -5.42 -15.39 14.62
N ALA A 171 -6.01 -15.97 13.57
CA ALA A 171 -5.27 -16.50 12.42
C ALA A 171 -4.51 -15.39 11.66
N VAL A 172 -5.12 -14.22 11.47
CA VAL A 172 -4.47 -13.03 10.87
C VAL A 172 -3.31 -12.53 11.73
N ALA A 173 -3.45 -12.56 13.06
CA ALA A 173 -2.36 -12.23 13.99
C ALA A 173 -1.16 -13.20 13.88
N GLY A 174 -1.39 -14.42 13.39
CA GLY A 174 -0.36 -15.43 13.12
C GLY A 174 0.42 -15.22 11.82
N LEU A 175 -0.07 -14.39 10.90
CA LEU A 175 0.63 -14.09 9.64
C LEU A 175 1.92 -13.32 9.89
N ASP A 176 2.92 -13.47 9.01
CA ASP A 176 4.03 -12.52 8.97
C ASP A 176 3.53 -11.14 8.51
N ARG A 177 4.24 -10.09 8.94
CA ARG A 177 3.83 -8.71 8.71
C ARG A 177 3.57 -8.42 7.22
N ARG A 178 4.42 -8.90 6.32
CA ARG A 178 4.35 -8.58 4.89
C ARG A 178 3.13 -9.22 4.22
N ASP A 179 2.83 -10.48 4.57
CA ASP A 179 1.64 -11.17 4.09
C ASP A 179 0.36 -10.55 4.72
N ARG A 180 0.42 -10.16 6.00
CA ARG A 180 -0.68 -9.46 6.71
C ARG A 180 -1.00 -8.10 6.10
N ASP A 181 0.01 -7.27 5.84
CA ASP A 181 -0.17 -5.93 5.27
C ASP A 181 -0.93 -6.00 3.95
N VAL A 182 -0.52 -6.90 3.04
CA VAL A 182 -1.20 -7.11 1.75
C VAL A 182 -2.64 -7.58 1.96
N LEU A 183 -2.85 -8.57 2.83
CA LEU A 183 -4.18 -9.09 3.10
C LEU A 183 -5.13 -8.00 3.65
N LEU A 184 -4.67 -7.21 4.62
CA LEU A 184 -5.48 -6.19 5.28
C LEU A 184 -5.72 -4.96 4.38
N LEU A 185 -4.80 -4.63 3.47
CA LEU A 185 -5.06 -3.59 2.47
C LEU A 185 -6.15 -4.01 1.47
N VAL A 186 -6.23 -5.30 1.11
CA VAL A 186 -7.37 -5.80 0.33
C VAL A 186 -8.65 -5.79 1.17
N ALA A 187 -8.61 -6.40 2.36
CA ALA A 187 -9.80 -6.71 3.14
C ALA A 187 -10.42 -5.48 3.82
N LEU A 188 -9.59 -4.54 4.31
CA LEU A 188 -10.05 -3.39 5.08
C LEU A 188 -10.04 -2.08 4.29
N ALA A 189 -9.10 -1.93 3.35
CA ALA A 189 -8.94 -0.72 2.55
C ALA A 189 -9.47 -0.84 1.12
N GLY A 190 -9.88 -2.05 0.69
CA GLY A 190 -10.46 -2.28 -0.64
C GLY A 190 -9.50 -1.99 -1.80
N LEU A 191 -8.18 -1.95 -1.55
CA LEU A 191 -7.21 -1.58 -2.57
C LEU A 191 -7.03 -2.68 -3.61
N SER A 192 -6.87 -2.27 -4.87
CA SER A 192 -6.49 -3.14 -5.97
C SER A 192 -5.06 -3.66 -5.82
N HIS A 193 -4.69 -4.68 -6.61
CA HIS A 193 -3.31 -5.20 -6.57
C HIS A 193 -2.28 -4.16 -7.03
N GLU A 194 -2.66 -3.29 -7.97
CA GLU A 194 -1.83 -2.19 -8.45
C GLU A 194 -1.66 -1.13 -7.37
N GLU A 195 -2.75 -0.70 -6.74
CA GLU A 195 -2.71 0.26 -5.63
C GLU A 195 -1.85 -0.28 -4.47
N ILE A 196 -1.96 -1.58 -4.13
CA ILE A 196 -1.13 -2.20 -3.09
C ILE A 196 0.34 -2.27 -3.48
N ALA A 197 0.64 -2.59 -4.74
CA ALA A 197 2.01 -2.62 -5.24
C ALA A 197 2.68 -1.27 -5.05
N THR A 198 1.99 -0.18 -5.42
CA THR A 198 2.50 1.17 -5.22
C THR A 198 2.55 1.55 -3.75
N ALA A 199 1.47 1.34 -2.99
CA ALA A 199 1.37 1.71 -1.58
C ALA A 199 2.49 1.09 -0.73
N LEU A 200 2.86 -0.16 -1.01
CA LEU A 200 3.90 -0.89 -0.27
C LEU A 200 5.29 -0.83 -0.92
N GLY A 201 5.41 -0.25 -2.12
CA GLY A 201 6.66 -0.23 -2.88
C GLY A 201 7.17 -1.64 -3.22
N ILE A 202 6.28 -2.53 -3.67
CA ILE A 202 6.61 -3.93 -4.02
C ILE A 202 6.22 -4.25 -5.46
N PRO A 203 6.87 -5.22 -6.13
CA PRO A 203 6.47 -5.62 -7.48
C PRO A 203 5.03 -6.13 -7.53
N TYR A 204 4.29 -5.81 -8.60
CA TYR A 204 2.89 -6.25 -8.79
C TYR A 204 2.71 -7.77 -8.58
N GLY A 205 3.57 -8.59 -9.18
CA GLY A 205 3.55 -10.06 -9.01
C GLY A 205 3.79 -10.53 -7.56
N THR A 206 4.42 -9.70 -6.72
CA THR A 206 4.62 -10.00 -5.29
C THR A 206 3.35 -9.86 -4.48
N VAL A 207 2.41 -9.00 -4.90
CA VAL A 207 1.12 -8.83 -4.23
C VAL A 207 0.34 -10.14 -4.26
N GLY A 208 0.19 -10.74 -5.45
CA GLY A 208 -0.51 -12.00 -5.63
C GLY A 208 0.13 -13.17 -4.86
N SER A 209 1.47 -13.27 -4.87
CA SER A 209 2.17 -14.34 -4.15
C SER A 209 2.09 -14.19 -2.63
N ARG A 210 2.11 -12.96 -2.09
CA ARG A 210 1.83 -12.68 -0.66
C ARG A 210 0.40 -13.04 -0.29
N LEU A 211 -0.57 -12.62 -1.11
CA LEU A 211 -1.98 -12.88 -0.85
C LEU A 211 -2.32 -14.38 -0.90
N SER A 212 -1.75 -15.11 -1.86
CA SER A 212 -1.87 -16.57 -1.94
C SER A 212 -1.31 -17.26 -0.70
N ARG A 213 -0.10 -16.86 -0.26
CA ARG A 213 0.51 -17.39 0.97
C ARG A 213 -0.29 -17.06 2.23
N ALA A 214 -0.78 -15.81 2.36
CA ALA A 214 -1.66 -15.40 3.44
C ALA A 214 -2.92 -16.27 3.51
N ARG A 215 -3.64 -16.42 2.38
CA ARG A 215 -4.85 -17.24 2.28
C ARG A 215 -4.59 -18.71 2.59
N LYS A 216 -3.45 -19.27 2.16
CA LYS A 216 -3.05 -20.66 2.47
C LYS A 216 -2.85 -20.84 3.98
N LYS A 217 -2.15 -19.91 4.63
CA LYS A 217 -1.93 -19.93 6.09
C LYS A 217 -3.24 -19.80 6.86
N LEU A 218 -4.13 -18.89 6.44
CA LEU A 218 -5.45 -18.73 7.06
C LEU A 218 -6.29 -20.01 6.93
N ARG A 219 -6.36 -20.61 5.74
CA ARG A 219 -7.09 -21.89 5.53
C ARG A 219 -6.56 -23.02 6.41
N ALA A 220 -5.24 -23.13 6.56
CA ALA A 220 -4.64 -24.12 7.45
C ALA A 220 -4.94 -23.86 8.93
N ALA A 221 -4.91 -22.60 9.36
CA ALA A 221 -5.18 -22.22 10.75
C ALA A 221 -6.67 -22.40 11.13
N LEU A 222 -7.59 -22.27 10.18
CA LEU A 222 -9.03 -22.42 10.37
C LEU A 222 -9.51 -23.86 10.11
N GLY A 223 -8.62 -24.85 10.18
CA GLY A 223 -8.98 -26.28 10.18
C GLY A 223 -9.13 -26.94 8.82
N GLY A 224 -8.85 -26.26 7.69
CA GLY A 224 -8.70 -26.89 6.37
C GLY A 224 -9.82 -27.81 5.86
N GLY A 225 -11.00 -27.82 6.50
CA GLY A 225 -12.09 -28.72 6.18
C GLY A 225 -12.86 -28.23 4.96
N ASN A 226 -12.97 -29.08 3.94
CA ASN A 226 -14.07 -29.02 3.01
C ASN A 226 -15.37 -29.11 3.84
N PRO A 227 -16.22 -28.08 3.91
CA PRO A 227 -17.46 -28.11 4.70
C PRO A 227 -18.54 -29.03 4.10
N MET A 228 -18.15 -29.98 3.24
CA MET A 228 -19.01 -30.87 2.48
C MET A 228 -18.64 -32.36 2.64
N LEU A 229 -17.67 -32.69 3.49
CA LEU A 229 -17.43 -34.08 3.89
C LEU A 229 -17.97 -34.24 5.31
N ASP A 230 -19.24 -34.66 5.38
CA ASP A 230 -19.84 -35.14 6.61
C ASP A 230 -19.07 -36.38 7.11
N PRO A 231 -18.81 -36.50 8.43
CA PRO A 231 -18.31 -37.72 9.04
C PRO A 231 -19.47 -38.72 9.22
N GLU A 232 -20.14 -39.10 8.13
CA GLU A 232 -21.10 -40.21 8.11
C GLU A 232 -20.37 -41.50 7.75
N GLU A 233 -19.41 -41.93 8.57
CA GLU A 233 -18.97 -43.34 8.59
C GLU A 233 -18.08 -43.64 9.80
N THR A 234 -18.62 -43.53 11.02
CA THR A 234 -18.13 -44.39 12.11
C THR A 234 -19.19 -44.60 13.19
N GLY A 235 -19.87 -45.76 13.15
CA GLY A 235 -20.37 -46.39 14.38
C GLY A 235 -21.84 -46.77 14.43
N ARG A 236 -22.18 -47.92 13.83
CA ARG A 236 -23.00 -48.99 14.43
C ARG A 236 -22.79 -50.23 13.56
N GLY A 237 -22.18 -51.32 14.01
CA GLY A 237 -22.39 -51.96 15.31
C GLY A 237 -23.56 -52.92 15.14
#